data_AF-A0A6N7L0A7-F1
#
_entry.id   AF-A0A6N7L0A7-F1
#
_cell.length_a   1.000
_cell.length_b   1.000
_cell.length_c   1.000
_cell.angle_alpha   90.00
_cell.angle_beta   90.00
_cell.angle_gamma   90.00
#
_symmetry.space_group_name_H-M   'P 1'
#
loop_
_entity.id
_entity.type
_entity.pdbx_description
1 polymer ?
#
loop_
_entity_poly.entity_id
_entity_poly.type
_entity_poly.pdbx_seq_one_letter_code
_entity_poly.pdbx_strand_id
1 'polypeptide(L)'
;MNRSAAATAKVQARLDALTTLRTSGALAAVAASGEELAARGRTPAAVRLRRTYLRHDTPRFVDRERNGLPRADQPPAARLIAPRGIAGRFHLVLLFAAHCQAAPGHQWANHIPIEPDSTQPFSWMALIGAHARHTPGGRRIASPRVNKARQITEAIKKLHEHQLLELPNAGTSRPFRDFRLLSESGDSTAAAPIPYKVPRPALPGVNVPIEFFTRGWVNLLTPSEIVAYLMWLDVNQNPVHDEPYVTGAERAGHFGLGRDAYETHRQLEAFGLIDVEAAIGRYDDGKYADYGTEAGRPICHRATLTPDGITREAVTVIEPVLRAFAAHGAWARPLNLRTAGGS
;
A
#
# COMPACT_ATOMS: atom_id res chain seq x y z
N MET A 1 17.17 16.92 17.93
CA MET A 1 17.43 15.61 17.30
C MET A 1 17.55 15.82 15.79
N ASN A 2 18.69 15.49 15.18
CA ASN A 2 18.97 15.75 13.76
C ASN A 2 18.02 14.92 12.86
N ARG A 3 17.37 15.52 11.85
CA ARG A 3 16.37 14.84 10.98
C ARG A 3 16.96 13.61 10.27
N SER A 4 18.25 13.68 9.91
CA SER A 4 18.99 12.56 9.32
C SER A 4 19.06 11.35 10.27
N ALA A 5 19.43 11.55 11.54
CA ALA A 5 19.52 10.48 12.53
C ALA A 5 18.16 9.78 12.79
N ALA A 6 17.07 10.54 12.80
CA ALA A 6 15.72 9.98 12.95
C ALA A 6 15.28 9.15 11.73
N ALA A 7 15.70 9.54 10.52
CA ALA A 7 15.44 8.77 9.30
C ALA A 7 16.22 7.45 9.30
N THR A 8 17.52 7.50 9.63
CA THR A 8 18.38 6.31 9.76
C THR A 8 17.82 5.33 10.79
N ALA A 9 17.40 5.80 11.97
CA ALA A 9 16.80 4.93 12.98
C ALA A 9 15.51 4.24 12.50
N LYS A 10 14.66 4.94 11.73
CA LYS A 10 13.46 4.34 11.14
C LYS A 10 13.81 3.27 10.10
N VAL A 11 14.83 3.52 9.27
CA VAL A 11 15.30 2.57 8.26
C VAL A 11 15.91 1.33 8.91
N GLN A 12 16.77 1.51 9.92
CA GLN A 12 17.34 0.40 10.67
C GLN A 12 16.24 -0.47 11.29
N ALA A 13 15.27 0.16 11.93
CA ALA A 13 14.17 -0.56 12.55
C ALA A 13 13.29 -1.29 11.52
N ARG A 14 13.23 -0.83 10.26
CA ARG A 14 12.56 -1.54 9.15
C ARG A 14 13.41 -2.72 8.66
N LEU A 15 14.72 -2.55 8.56
CA LEU A 15 15.67 -3.59 8.15
C LEU A 15 15.71 -4.75 9.14
N ASP A 16 15.71 -4.47 10.45
CA ASP A 16 15.66 -5.51 11.50
C ASP A 16 14.36 -6.34 11.41
N ALA A 17 13.26 -5.62 11.15
CA ALA A 17 11.93 -6.19 10.94
C ALA A 17 11.90 -7.14 9.74
N LEU A 18 12.42 -6.68 8.60
CA LEU A 18 12.53 -7.48 7.37
C LEU A 18 13.41 -8.70 7.60
N THR A 19 14.57 -8.52 8.24
CA THR A 19 15.52 -9.59 8.52
C THR A 19 14.87 -10.69 9.36
N THR A 20 14.09 -10.32 10.38
CA THR A 20 13.33 -11.25 11.23
C THR A 20 12.30 -12.06 10.43
N LEU A 21 11.57 -11.41 9.51
CA LEU A 21 10.61 -12.11 8.66
C LEU A 21 11.28 -13.03 7.63
N ARG A 22 12.47 -12.65 7.13
CA ARG A 22 13.24 -13.47 6.19
C ARG A 22 13.81 -14.71 6.89
N THR A 23 14.47 -14.54 8.04
CA THR A 23 15.11 -15.66 8.76
C THR A 23 14.10 -16.65 9.32
N SER A 24 12.89 -16.22 9.66
CA SER A 24 11.79 -17.10 10.06
C SER A 24 11.08 -17.80 8.90
N GLY A 25 11.44 -17.52 7.64
CA GLY A 25 10.74 -18.05 6.46
C GLY A 25 9.36 -17.45 6.21
N ALA A 26 8.91 -16.50 7.05
CA ALA A 26 7.58 -15.93 6.97
C ALA A 26 7.32 -15.17 5.66
N LEU A 27 8.33 -14.53 5.07
CA LEU A 27 8.17 -13.84 3.78
C LEU A 27 7.90 -14.82 2.63
N ALA A 28 8.70 -15.89 2.53
CA ALA A 28 8.51 -16.92 1.51
C ALA A 28 7.15 -17.61 1.67
N ALA A 29 6.74 -17.91 2.91
CA ALA A 29 5.43 -18.49 3.17
C ALA A 29 4.27 -17.56 2.76
N VAL A 30 4.39 -16.25 2.98
CA VAL A 30 3.37 -15.27 2.58
C VAL A 30 3.28 -15.14 1.06
N ALA A 31 4.41 -15.08 0.35
CA ALA A 31 4.44 -15.05 -1.11
C ALA A 31 3.80 -16.33 -1.70
N ALA A 32 4.22 -17.50 -1.21
CA ALA A 32 3.66 -18.79 -1.61
C ALA A 32 2.15 -18.89 -1.33
N SER A 33 1.67 -18.37 -0.19
CA SER A 33 0.23 -18.33 0.12
C SER A 33 -0.54 -17.42 -0.83
N GLY A 34 0.06 -16.32 -1.28
CA GLY A 34 -0.51 -15.42 -2.29
C GLY A 34 -0.60 -16.10 -3.66
N GLU A 35 0.46 -16.78 -4.09
CA GLU A 35 0.48 -17.57 -5.33
C GLU A 35 -0.54 -18.72 -5.28
N GLU A 36 -0.61 -19.44 -4.16
CA GLU A 36 -1.59 -20.50 -3.93
C GLU A 36 -3.03 -19.98 -4.02
N LEU A 37 -3.33 -18.82 -3.40
CA LEU A 37 -4.64 -18.19 -3.49
C LEU A 37 -5.01 -17.82 -4.93
N ALA A 38 -4.07 -17.30 -5.70
CA ALA A 38 -4.28 -17.00 -7.11
C ALA A 38 -4.55 -18.28 -7.91
N ALA A 39 -3.71 -19.30 -7.74
CA ALA A 39 -3.76 -20.56 -8.48
C ALA A 39 -5.02 -21.39 -8.18
N ARG A 40 -5.55 -21.35 -6.96
CA ARG A 40 -6.83 -21.99 -6.59
C ARG A 40 -8.06 -21.31 -7.21
N GLY A 41 -7.89 -20.08 -7.71
CA GLY A 41 -8.97 -19.23 -8.18
C GLY A 41 -8.87 -18.90 -9.67
N ARG A 42 -9.16 -17.64 -10.01
CA ARG A 42 -9.23 -17.12 -11.38
C ARG A 42 -7.91 -16.55 -11.92
N THR A 43 -6.83 -16.52 -11.13
CA THR A 43 -5.52 -15.91 -11.45
C THR A 43 -5.63 -14.61 -12.28
N PRO A 44 -6.18 -13.52 -11.72
CA PRO A 44 -6.35 -12.28 -12.46
C PRO A 44 -4.98 -11.67 -12.82
N ALA A 45 -4.82 -11.09 -14.01
CA ALA A 45 -3.60 -10.35 -14.35
C ALA A 45 -3.38 -9.12 -13.46
N ALA A 46 -4.47 -8.52 -12.96
CA ALA A 46 -4.45 -7.39 -12.06
C ALA A 46 -5.67 -7.37 -11.13
N VAL A 47 -5.50 -6.79 -9.95
CA VAL A 47 -6.58 -6.43 -9.04
C VAL A 47 -7.06 -5.03 -9.39
N ARG A 48 -8.31 -4.89 -9.84
CA ARG A 48 -8.89 -3.60 -10.19
C ARG A 48 -9.46 -2.95 -8.93
N LEU A 49 -9.03 -1.73 -8.65
CA LEU A 49 -9.56 -0.89 -7.57
C LEU A 49 -10.43 0.20 -8.17
N ARG A 50 -11.60 0.49 -7.59
CA ARG A 50 -12.37 1.69 -7.96
C ARG A 50 -11.52 2.95 -7.76
N ARG A 51 -11.57 3.89 -8.71
CA ARG A 51 -10.76 5.12 -8.62
C ARG A 51 -11.08 5.94 -7.36
N THR A 52 -12.34 5.91 -6.91
CA THR A 52 -12.80 6.54 -5.67
C THR A 52 -12.15 6.00 -4.39
N TYR A 53 -11.59 4.78 -4.43
CA TYR A 53 -10.75 4.27 -3.34
C TYR A 53 -9.49 5.13 -3.13
N LEU A 54 -8.93 5.65 -4.23
CA LEU A 54 -7.64 6.34 -4.26
C LEU A 54 -7.78 7.85 -4.23
N ARG A 55 -8.81 8.39 -4.89
CA ARG A 55 -9.00 9.83 -5.05
C ARG A 55 -10.45 10.26 -5.15
N HIS A 56 -10.70 11.53 -4.84
CA HIS A 56 -11.95 12.21 -5.18
C HIS A 56 -11.99 12.53 -6.68
N ASP A 57 -13.18 12.43 -7.28
CA ASP A 57 -13.38 12.82 -8.67
C ASP A 57 -13.14 14.33 -8.87
N THR A 58 -13.67 15.14 -7.95
CA THR A 58 -13.44 16.59 -7.86
C THR A 58 -12.43 16.89 -6.74
N PRO A 59 -11.41 17.75 -6.97
CA PRO A 59 -10.43 18.02 -5.93
C PRO A 59 -11.09 18.79 -4.80
N ARG A 60 -10.81 18.40 -3.56
CA ARG A 60 -11.25 19.14 -2.38
C ARG A 60 -10.28 20.26 -2.04
N PHE A 61 -10.80 21.31 -1.44
CA PHE A 61 -9.97 22.41 -0.93
C PHE A 61 -9.02 21.94 0.17
N VAL A 62 -7.79 22.45 0.15
CA VAL A 62 -6.76 22.12 1.14
C VAL A 62 -6.14 23.43 1.63
N ASP A 63 -6.18 23.67 2.93
CA ASP A 63 -5.55 24.85 3.56
C ASP A 63 -4.03 24.86 3.36
N ARG A 64 -3.38 23.72 3.57
CA ARG A 64 -1.93 23.54 3.31
C ARG A 64 -1.65 22.22 2.61
N GLU A 65 -1.24 22.28 1.34
CA GLU A 65 -0.91 21.11 0.51
C GLU A 65 0.10 20.15 1.16
N ARG A 66 0.98 20.69 2.01
CA ARG A 66 1.97 19.91 2.76
C ARG A 66 1.34 18.89 3.70
N ASN A 67 0.18 19.19 4.25
CA ASN A 67 -0.50 18.34 5.24
C ASN A 67 -1.44 17.32 4.57
N GLY A 68 -1.93 17.62 3.37
CA GLY A 68 -3.01 16.86 2.73
C GLY A 68 -4.39 17.21 3.31
N LEU A 69 -5.39 16.40 2.98
CA LEU A 69 -6.74 16.54 3.52
C LEU A 69 -6.81 16.08 4.99
N PRO A 70 -7.71 16.66 5.81
CA PRO A 70 -8.08 16.08 7.09
C PRO A 70 -8.54 14.62 6.93
N ARG A 71 -8.28 13.78 7.94
CA ARG A 71 -8.54 12.33 7.83
C ARG A 71 -10.00 11.97 7.53
N ALA A 72 -10.97 12.76 7.99
CA ALA A 72 -12.38 12.51 7.68
C ALA A 72 -12.69 12.71 6.19
N ASP A 73 -11.99 13.64 5.54
CA ASP A 73 -12.19 14.04 4.15
C ASP A 73 -11.30 13.29 3.16
N GLN A 74 -10.33 12.52 3.65
CA GLN A 74 -9.44 11.73 2.81
C GLN A 74 -10.20 10.59 2.09
N PRO A 75 -9.80 10.22 0.87
CA PRO A 75 -10.30 9.00 0.23
C PRO A 75 -9.92 7.76 1.06
N PRO A 76 -10.63 6.63 0.89
CA PRO A 76 -10.41 5.42 1.69
C PRO A 76 -8.95 4.97 1.81
N ALA A 77 -8.18 4.94 0.72
CA ALA A 77 -6.78 4.50 0.76
C ALA A 77 -5.91 5.41 1.66
N ALA A 78 -6.04 6.73 1.53
CA ALA A 78 -5.30 7.70 2.33
C ALA A 78 -5.69 7.63 3.82
N ARG A 79 -6.98 7.41 4.12
CA ARG A 79 -7.48 7.24 5.51
C ARG A 79 -6.86 6.06 6.24
N LEU A 80 -6.40 5.05 5.50
CA LEU A 80 -5.77 3.84 6.06
C LEU A 80 -4.26 3.99 6.28
N ILE A 81 -3.67 5.15 5.94
CA ILE A 81 -2.28 5.47 6.31
C ILE A 81 -2.25 5.65 7.83
N ALA A 82 -1.74 4.64 8.53
CA ALA A 82 -1.57 4.66 9.98
C ALA A 82 -0.18 4.13 10.35
N PRO A 83 0.54 4.81 11.25
CA PRO A 83 1.81 4.28 11.77
C PRO A 83 1.59 2.88 12.36
N ARG A 84 2.38 1.90 11.90
CA ARG A 84 2.38 0.52 12.41
C ARG A 84 1.08 -0.28 12.21
N GLY A 85 0.08 0.28 11.52
CA GLY A 85 -1.16 -0.42 11.20
C GLY A 85 -0.99 -1.35 9.99
N ILE A 86 -1.76 -2.45 9.96
CA ILE A 86 -1.86 -3.34 8.80
C ILE A 86 -3.21 -3.21 8.07
N ALA A 87 -4.12 -2.35 8.52
CA ALA A 87 -5.48 -2.23 7.97
C ALA A 87 -5.51 -2.01 6.45
N GLY A 88 -4.75 -1.04 5.94
CA GLY A 88 -4.65 -0.81 4.49
C GLY A 88 -4.11 -2.00 3.70
N ARG A 89 -3.08 -2.67 4.23
CA ARG A 89 -2.52 -3.89 3.61
C ARG A 89 -3.52 -5.03 3.61
N PHE A 90 -4.15 -5.25 4.76
CA PHE A 90 -5.15 -6.30 4.93
C PHE A 90 -6.35 -6.07 3.99
N HIS A 91 -6.81 -4.83 3.85
CA HIS A 91 -7.87 -4.48 2.90
C HIS A 91 -7.48 -4.78 1.45
N LEU A 92 -6.27 -4.41 1.03
CA LEU A 92 -5.77 -4.76 -0.30
C LEU A 92 -5.70 -6.28 -0.51
N VAL A 93 -5.27 -7.04 0.49
CA VAL A 93 -5.26 -8.51 0.44
C VAL A 93 -6.67 -9.11 0.38
N LEU A 94 -7.65 -8.52 1.06
CA LEU A 94 -9.07 -8.90 0.94
C LEU A 94 -9.59 -8.66 -0.49
N LEU A 95 -9.26 -7.50 -1.08
CA LEU A 95 -9.64 -7.16 -2.45
C LEU A 95 -8.99 -8.10 -3.47
N PHE A 96 -7.72 -8.49 -3.23
CA PHE A 96 -7.03 -9.51 -4.01
C PHE A 96 -7.72 -10.88 -3.91
N ALA A 97 -8.01 -11.36 -2.69
CA ALA A 97 -8.73 -12.61 -2.50
C ALA A 97 -10.09 -12.61 -3.19
N ALA A 98 -10.83 -11.50 -3.11
CA ALA A 98 -12.09 -11.33 -3.82
C ALA A 98 -11.94 -11.44 -5.34
N HIS A 99 -10.89 -10.88 -5.93
CA HIS A 99 -10.61 -11.02 -7.37
C HIS A 99 -10.18 -12.43 -7.77
N CYS A 100 -9.49 -13.15 -6.88
CA CYS A 100 -9.14 -14.56 -7.14
C CYS A 100 -10.37 -15.47 -7.05
N GLN A 101 -11.34 -15.16 -6.18
CA GLN A 101 -12.44 -16.08 -5.85
C GLN A 101 -13.80 -15.71 -6.46
N ALA A 102 -13.97 -14.50 -7.00
CA ALA A 102 -15.22 -14.04 -7.60
C ALA A 102 -15.01 -13.41 -8.98
N ALA A 103 -16.05 -13.52 -9.81
CA ALA A 103 -16.09 -12.90 -11.14
C ALA A 103 -16.31 -11.37 -11.08
N PRO A 104 -15.84 -10.59 -12.07
CA PRO A 104 -16.25 -9.21 -12.22
C PRO A 104 -17.77 -9.04 -12.13
N GLY A 105 -18.23 -8.04 -11.38
CA GLY A 105 -19.63 -7.76 -11.10
C GLY A 105 -20.29 -8.66 -10.05
N HIS A 106 -19.62 -9.69 -9.55
CA HIS A 106 -20.16 -10.61 -8.55
C HIS A 106 -19.67 -10.24 -7.14
N GLN A 107 -20.51 -10.55 -6.17
CA GLN A 107 -20.16 -10.40 -4.76
C GLN A 107 -19.22 -11.54 -4.35
N TRP A 108 -18.25 -11.21 -3.49
CA TRP A 108 -17.37 -12.18 -2.86
C TRP A 108 -17.87 -12.49 -1.44
N ALA A 109 -17.85 -13.78 -1.08
CA ALA A 109 -18.13 -14.25 0.26
C ALA A 109 -16.82 -14.71 0.91
N ASN A 110 -16.52 -14.17 2.09
CA ASN A 110 -15.32 -14.55 2.83
C ASN A 110 -15.54 -15.90 3.55
N HIS A 111 -14.76 -16.90 3.15
CA HIS A 111 -14.70 -18.20 3.81
C HIS A 111 -13.31 -18.51 4.38
N ILE A 112 -12.37 -17.56 4.32
CA ILE A 112 -11.01 -17.75 4.84
C ILE A 112 -11.02 -17.39 6.33
N PRO A 113 -10.58 -18.29 7.21
CA PRO A 113 -10.55 -18.03 8.64
C PRO A 113 -9.36 -17.13 8.99
N ILE A 114 -9.44 -16.44 10.13
CA ILE A 114 -8.32 -15.63 10.62
C ILE A 114 -7.12 -16.53 10.91
N GLU A 115 -7.34 -17.57 11.72
CA GLU A 115 -6.34 -18.56 12.08
C GLU A 115 -6.58 -19.87 11.33
N PRO A 116 -5.51 -20.63 11.03
CA PRO A 116 -5.68 -21.96 10.45
C PRO A 116 -6.20 -22.93 11.51
N ASP A 117 -7.05 -23.86 11.07
CA ASP A 117 -7.52 -25.01 11.84
C ASP A 117 -7.29 -26.33 11.06
N SER A 118 -7.65 -27.47 11.67
CA SER A 118 -7.43 -28.80 11.08
C SER A 118 -8.22 -29.05 9.79
N THR A 119 -9.31 -28.31 9.57
CA THR A 119 -10.19 -28.42 8.40
C THR A 119 -9.86 -27.37 7.34
N GLN A 120 -9.32 -26.22 7.75
CA GLN A 120 -8.97 -25.10 6.90
C GLN A 120 -7.56 -24.61 7.25
N PRO A 121 -6.51 -25.24 6.68
CA PRO A 121 -5.13 -24.85 6.93
C PRO A 121 -4.76 -23.50 6.29
N PHE A 122 -5.51 -23.07 5.27
CA PHE A 122 -5.34 -21.78 4.62
C PHE A 122 -6.08 -20.68 5.39
N SER A 123 -5.41 -19.57 5.72
CA SER A 123 -5.97 -18.54 6.61
C SER A 123 -5.44 -17.13 6.28
N TRP A 124 -6.06 -16.09 6.84
CA TRP A 124 -5.55 -14.72 6.72
C TRP A 124 -4.18 -14.55 7.36
N MET A 125 -3.86 -15.34 8.38
CA MET A 125 -2.51 -15.42 8.92
C MET A 125 -1.48 -15.91 7.90
N ALA A 126 -1.84 -16.69 6.89
CA ALA A 126 -0.91 -17.12 5.86
C ALA A 126 -0.56 -15.98 4.88
N LEU A 127 -1.49 -15.05 4.63
CA LEU A 127 -1.36 -14.00 3.60
C LEU A 127 -0.74 -12.67 4.08
N ILE A 128 -0.57 -12.48 5.39
CA ILE A 128 -0.11 -11.21 5.96
C ILE A 128 1.28 -11.34 6.58
N GLY A 129 2.22 -10.51 6.15
CA GLY A 129 3.54 -10.33 6.78
C GLY A 129 3.44 -9.47 8.03
N ALA A 130 3.07 -10.06 9.16
CA ALA A 130 2.91 -9.33 10.42
C ALA A 130 4.24 -9.21 11.18
N HIS A 131 4.64 -7.98 11.49
CA HIS A 131 5.77 -7.69 12.37
C HIS A 131 5.28 -7.58 13.80
N ALA A 132 5.33 -8.67 14.56
CA ALA A 132 5.16 -8.60 16.00
C ALA A 132 6.47 -8.12 16.63
N ARG A 133 6.61 -6.81 16.91
CA ARG A 133 7.72 -6.35 17.75
C ARG A 133 7.42 -6.74 19.19
N HIS A 134 8.32 -7.52 19.78
CA HIS A 134 8.38 -7.67 21.23
C HIS A 134 8.67 -6.30 21.85
N THR A 135 7.81 -5.85 22.78
CA THR A 135 8.14 -4.69 23.61
C THR A 135 8.95 -5.22 24.80
N PRO A 136 10.24 -4.84 24.96
CA PRO A 136 11.01 -5.25 26.13
C PRO A 136 10.30 -4.75 27.39
N GLY A 137 9.98 -5.65 28.34
CA GLY A 137 9.32 -5.31 29.61
C GLY A 137 7.82 -5.60 29.71
N GLY A 138 7.18 -6.15 28.66
CA GLY A 138 5.80 -6.64 28.76
C GLY A 138 5.70 -7.90 29.62
N ARG A 139 4.88 -7.88 30.69
CA ARG A 139 4.72 -8.96 31.70
C ARG A 139 4.27 -10.34 31.17
N ARG A 140 4.01 -10.50 29.87
CA ARG A 140 3.74 -11.79 29.21
C ARG A 140 4.29 -11.81 27.78
N ILE A 141 5.12 -12.80 27.47
CA ILE A 141 5.60 -13.07 26.12
C ILE A 141 4.44 -13.74 25.35
N ALA A 142 3.61 -12.94 24.68
CA ALA A 142 2.61 -13.49 23.76
C ALA A 142 3.31 -14.11 22.54
N SER A 143 2.89 -15.30 22.12
CA SER A 143 3.49 -15.96 20.96
C SER A 143 3.34 -15.13 19.67
N PRO A 144 4.26 -15.23 18.70
CA PRO A 144 4.15 -14.54 17.42
C PRO A 144 2.81 -14.78 16.72
N ARG A 145 2.27 -15.99 16.85
CA ARG A 145 0.94 -16.38 16.33
C ARG A 145 -0.17 -15.54 16.94
N VAL A 146 -0.23 -15.46 18.28
CA VAL A 146 -1.25 -14.65 18.99
C VAL A 146 -1.14 -13.17 18.64
N ASN A 147 0.08 -12.64 18.55
CA ASN A 147 0.29 -11.25 18.17
C ASN A 147 -0.20 -10.95 16.75
N LYS A 148 0.04 -11.87 15.81
CA LYS A 148 -0.41 -11.76 14.42
C LYS A 148 -1.93 -11.83 14.30
N ALA A 149 -2.57 -12.79 14.96
CA ALA A 149 -4.03 -12.87 15.02
C ALA A 149 -4.64 -11.58 15.61
N ARG A 150 -4.07 -11.05 16.70
CA ARG A 150 -4.47 -9.76 17.27
C ARG A 150 -4.31 -8.60 16.28
N GLN A 151 -3.20 -8.52 15.54
CA GLN A 151 -3.02 -7.47 14.54
C GLN A 151 -4.08 -7.54 13.43
N ILE A 152 -4.44 -8.74 12.97
CA ILE A 152 -5.49 -8.94 11.97
C ILE A 152 -6.85 -8.53 12.54
N THR A 153 -7.16 -8.93 13.78
CA THR A 153 -8.40 -8.53 14.46
C THR A 153 -8.52 -7.01 14.62
N GLU A 154 -7.44 -6.32 15.02
CA GLU A 154 -7.44 -4.85 15.11
C GLU A 154 -7.57 -4.21 13.72
N ALA A 155 -7.02 -4.83 12.67
CA ALA A 155 -7.22 -4.39 11.30
C ALA A 155 -8.69 -4.52 10.88
N ILE A 156 -9.35 -5.63 11.21
CA ILE A 156 -10.78 -5.86 10.94
C ILE A 156 -11.62 -4.78 11.62
N LYS A 157 -11.39 -4.51 12.92
CA LYS A 157 -12.07 -3.43 13.65
C LYS A 157 -11.88 -2.09 12.95
N LYS A 158 -10.63 -1.79 12.55
CA LYS A 158 -10.32 -0.51 11.90
C LYS A 158 -11.01 -0.36 10.55
N LEU A 159 -11.09 -1.43 9.76
CA LEU A 159 -11.81 -1.42 8.49
C LEU A 159 -13.32 -1.30 8.69
N HIS A 160 -13.87 -1.91 9.75
CA HIS A 160 -15.28 -1.73 10.12
C HIS A 160 -15.59 -0.27 10.51
N GLU A 161 -14.75 0.37 11.32
CA GLU A 161 -14.86 1.81 11.65
C GLU A 161 -14.88 2.69 10.39
N HIS A 162 -14.13 2.30 9.36
CA HIS A 162 -14.06 3.00 8.08
C HIS A 162 -15.13 2.58 7.06
N GLN A 163 -16.12 1.78 7.47
CA GLN A 163 -17.20 1.28 6.60
C GLN A 163 -16.69 0.49 5.38
N LEU A 164 -15.55 -0.19 5.53
CA LEU A 164 -14.98 -1.10 4.52
C LEU A 164 -15.26 -2.57 4.82
N LEU A 165 -15.69 -2.87 6.06
CA LEU A 165 -16.16 -4.19 6.47
C LEU A 165 -17.46 -4.09 7.26
N GLU A 166 -18.34 -5.07 7.09
CA GLU A 166 -19.49 -5.31 7.95
C GLU A 166 -19.20 -6.49 8.88
N LEU A 167 -19.54 -6.34 10.17
CA LEU A 167 -19.38 -7.37 11.21
C LEU A 167 -20.77 -7.84 11.66
N PRO A 168 -21.39 -8.80 10.95
CA PRO A 168 -22.76 -9.23 11.25
C PRO A 168 -22.88 -9.90 12.63
N ASN A 169 -21.78 -10.42 13.16
CA ASN A 169 -21.71 -11.12 14.43
C ASN A 169 -21.18 -10.24 15.58
N ALA A 170 -21.12 -8.92 15.40
CA ALA A 170 -20.68 -8.00 16.44
C ALA A 170 -21.49 -8.20 17.75
N GLY A 171 -20.80 -8.29 18.88
CA GLY A 171 -21.43 -8.56 20.19
C GLY A 171 -21.61 -10.04 20.55
N THR A 172 -21.31 -10.97 19.64
CA THR A 172 -21.31 -12.42 19.94
C THR A 172 -19.97 -12.91 20.47
N SER A 173 -19.87 -14.20 20.83
CA SER A 173 -18.61 -14.85 21.25
C SER A 173 -17.56 -14.95 20.14
N ARG A 174 -17.94 -14.80 18.86
CA ARG A 174 -17.05 -14.86 17.69
C ARG A 174 -17.31 -13.66 16.75
N PRO A 175 -17.01 -12.42 17.18
CA PRO A 175 -17.47 -11.21 16.48
C PRO A 175 -16.81 -10.97 15.12
N PHE A 176 -15.66 -11.58 14.86
CA PHE A 176 -14.92 -11.45 13.60
C PHE A 176 -15.16 -12.61 12.64
N ARG A 177 -16.11 -13.51 12.93
CA ARG A 177 -16.49 -14.59 12.02
C ARG A 177 -17.40 -14.03 10.93
N ASP A 178 -17.24 -14.54 9.70
CA ASP A 178 -18.11 -14.26 8.55
C ASP A 178 -18.28 -12.75 8.25
N PHE A 179 -17.22 -11.96 8.52
CA PHE A 179 -17.22 -10.54 8.16
C PHE A 179 -17.37 -10.39 6.64
N ARG A 180 -18.08 -9.34 6.22
CA ARG A 180 -18.35 -9.10 4.81
C ARG A 180 -17.56 -7.89 4.31
N LEU A 181 -16.97 -8.03 3.13
CA LEU A 181 -16.27 -6.94 2.46
C LEU A 181 -17.30 -5.96 1.89
N LEU A 182 -17.14 -4.68 2.20
CA LEU A 182 -17.97 -3.60 1.65
C LEU A 182 -17.25 -2.91 0.50
N SER A 183 -17.99 -2.15 -0.31
CA SER A 183 -17.43 -1.44 -1.44
C SER A 183 -16.35 -0.46 -0.97
N GLU A 184 -15.21 -0.52 -1.65
CA GLU A 184 -14.05 0.31 -1.42
C GLU A 184 -14.21 1.75 -1.94
N SER A 185 -15.35 2.12 -2.54
CA SER A 185 -15.59 3.47 -3.05
C SER A 185 -15.65 4.54 -1.95
N GLY A 186 -15.95 4.14 -0.71
CA GLY A 186 -16.17 5.05 0.41
C GLY A 186 -17.62 5.51 0.56
N ASP A 187 -18.54 5.01 -0.27
CA ASP A 187 -19.96 5.40 -0.25
C ASP A 187 -20.78 4.63 0.80
N SER A 188 -20.23 3.54 1.33
CA SER A 188 -20.87 2.76 2.40
C SER A 188 -21.03 3.60 3.66
N THR A 189 -22.20 3.50 4.29
CA THR A 189 -22.47 4.07 5.62
C THR A 189 -22.97 3.00 6.57
N ALA A 190 -22.99 3.29 7.87
CA ALA A 190 -23.50 2.35 8.87
C ALA A 190 -24.98 1.99 8.64
N ALA A 191 -25.78 2.91 8.09
CA ALA A 191 -27.19 2.68 7.78
C ALA A 191 -27.43 2.04 6.41
N ALA A 192 -26.48 2.19 5.49
CA ALA A 192 -26.56 1.66 4.12
C ALA A 192 -25.21 1.05 3.72
N PRO A 193 -24.88 -0.15 4.22
CA PRO A 193 -23.68 -0.86 3.80
C PRO A 193 -23.83 -1.32 2.34
N ILE A 194 -22.84 -1.04 1.51
CA ILE A 194 -22.83 -1.46 0.10
C ILE A 194 -21.93 -2.70 -0.01
N PRO A 195 -22.46 -3.90 -0.30
CA PRO A 195 -21.63 -5.10 -0.43
C PRO A 195 -20.60 -4.96 -1.56
N TYR A 196 -19.38 -5.41 -1.31
CA TYR A 196 -18.34 -5.40 -2.32
C TYR A 196 -18.71 -6.32 -3.48
N LYS A 197 -18.60 -5.77 -4.69
CA LYS A 197 -18.59 -6.52 -5.94
C LYS A 197 -17.29 -6.22 -6.66
N VAL A 198 -16.65 -7.27 -7.19
CA VAL A 198 -15.44 -7.13 -8.01
C VAL A 198 -15.71 -6.12 -9.13
N PRO A 199 -14.93 -5.03 -9.27
CA PRO A 199 -15.19 -4.01 -10.28
C PRO A 199 -15.28 -4.59 -11.69
N ARG A 200 -16.26 -4.12 -12.47
CA ARG A 200 -16.32 -4.42 -13.91
C ARG A 200 -15.24 -3.60 -14.65
N PRO A 201 -14.66 -4.11 -15.74
CA PRO A 201 -13.65 -3.38 -16.52
C PRO A 201 -14.12 -2.00 -17.00
N ALA A 202 -15.40 -1.85 -17.33
CA ALA A 202 -15.99 -0.60 -17.80
C ALA A 202 -16.06 0.52 -16.73
N LEU A 203 -15.94 0.19 -15.44
CA LEU A 203 -15.97 1.20 -14.38
C LEU A 203 -14.60 1.87 -14.24
N PRO A 204 -14.53 3.19 -13.99
CA PRO A 204 -13.27 3.88 -13.68
C PRO A 204 -12.51 3.22 -12.54
N GLY A 205 -11.24 2.93 -12.76
CA GLY A 205 -10.44 2.21 -11.79
C GLY A 205 -8.99 2.07 -12.20
N VAL A 206 -8.20 1.59 -11.25
CA VAL A 206 -6.77 1.39 -11.36
C VAL A 206 -6.48 -0.09 -11.26
N ASN A 207 -5.67 -0.59 -12.18
CA ASN A 207 -5.25 -1.98 -12.21
C ASN A 207 -3.92 -2.10 -11.45
N VAL A 208 -3.94 -2.83 -10.33
CA VAL A 208 -2.74 -3.17 -9.55
C VAL A 208 -2.24 -4.53 -10.04
N PRO A 209 -1.00 -4.65 -10.56
CA PRO A 209 -0.48 -5.93 -11.04
C PRO A 209 -0.56 -7.03 -9.97
N ILE A 210 -0.86 -8.26 -10.38
CA ILE A 210 -0.99 -9.38 -9.43
C ILE A 210 0.31 -9.63 -8.65
N GLU A 211 1.45 -9.33 -9.27
CA GLU A 211 2.79 -9.42 -8.69
C GLU A 211 2.93 -8.54 -7.44
N PHE A 212 2.17 -7.46 -7.33
CA PHE A 212 2.14 -6.64 -6.11
C PHE A 212 1.70 -7.45 -4.87
N PHE A 213 0.86 -8.46 -5.07
CA PHE A 213 0.33 -9.33 -4.02
C PHE A 213 1.16 -10.61 -3.87
N THR A 214 1.57 -11.21 -4.98
CA THR A 214 2.26 -12.52 -4.98
C THR A 214 3.77 -12.42 -4.74
N ARG A 215 4.41 -11.29 -5.10
CA ARG A 215 5.85 -11.04 -4.89
C ARG A 215 6.17 -10.31 -3.58
N GLY A 216 5.19 -10.21 -2.67
CA GLY A 216 5.38 -9.67 -1.32
C GLY A 216 5.40 -8.15 -1.18
N TRP A 217 5.22 -7.37 -2.25
CA TRP A 217 5.25 -5.90 -2.22
C TRP A 217 4.23 -5.31 -1.24
N VAL A 218 2.98 -5.77 -1.28
CA VAL A 218 1.92 -5.31 -0.35
C VAL A 218 2.30 -5.50 1.13
N ASN A 219 3.13 -6.50 1.44
CA ASN A 219 3.53 -6.82 2.80
C ASN A 219 4.78 -6.05 3.26
N LEU A 220 5.67 -5.68 2.34
CA LEU A 220 6.96 -5.07 2.64
C LEU A 220 7.02 -3.55 2.47
N LEU A 221 6.16 -2.96 1.64
CA LEU A 221 6.02 -1.52 1.53
C LEU A 221 5.36 -0.92 2.78
N THR A 222 5.75 0.28 3.18
CA THR A 222 5.09 1.05 4.23
C THR A 222 3.69 1.52 3.78
N PRO A 223 2.77 1.87 4.69
CA PRO A 223 1.44 2.34 4.27
C PRO A 223 1.51 3.56 3.34
N SER A 224 2.43 4.50 3.61
CA SER A 224 2.65 5.66 2.75
C SER A 224 3.20 5.27 1.37
N GLU A 225 4.17 4.35 1.32
CA GLU A 225 4.72 3.84 0.05
C GLU A 225 3.65 3.13 -0.79
N ILE A 226 2.78 2.33 -0.16
CA ILE A 226 1.67 1.66 -0.85
C ILE A 226 0.75 2.70 -1.48
N VAL A 227 0.27 3.68 -0.71
CA VAL A 227 -0.70 4.66 -1.23
C VAL A 227 -0.05 5.58 -2.26
N ALA A 228 1.22 5.95 -2.10
CA ALA A 228 1.97 6.69 -3.11
C ALA A 228 2.15 5.88 -4.41
N TYR A 229 2.45 4.58 -4.31
CA TYR A 229 2.52 3.69 -5.48
C TYR A 229 1.17 3.58 -6.19
N LEU A 230 0.07 3.44 -5.44
CA LEU A 230 -1.28 3.41 -6.01
C LEU A 230 -1.66 4.75 -6.68
N MET A 231 -1.22 5.88 -6.13
CA MET A 231 -1.36 7.19 -6.78
C MET A 231 -0.61 7.21 -8.12
N TRP A 232 0.64 6.76 -8.15
CA TRP A 232 1.40 6.70 -9.41
C TRP A 232 0.81 5.72 -10.42
N LEU A 233 0.22 4.61 -9.97
CA LEU A 233 -0.56 3.72 -10.82
C LEU A 233 -1.78 4.44 -11.43
N ASP A 234 -2.55 5.21 -10.64
CA ASP A 234 -3.67 5.99 -11.16
C ASP A 234 -3.19 7.00 -12.21
N VAL A 235 -2.16 7.78 -11.88
CA VAL A 235 -1.63 8.84 -12.74
C VAL A 235 -1.14 8.30 -14.08
N ASN A 236 -0.41 7.18 -14.07
CA ASN A 236 0.12 6.56 -15.29
C ASN A 236 -0.96 5.80 -16.11
N GLN A 237 -2.07 5.39 -15.51
CA GLN A 237 -3.15 4.66 -16.19
C GLN A 237 -4.35 5.54 -16.55
N ASN A 238 -4.38 6.78 -16.06
CA ASN A 238 -5.50 7.69 -16.25
C ASN A 238 -5.24 8.57 -17.47
N PRO A 239 -6.07 8.46 -18.53
CA PRO A 239 -5.86 9.18 -19.79
C PRO A 239 -5.99 10.70 -19.66
N VAL A 240 -6.44 11.21 -18.51
CA VAL A 240 -6.50 12.66 -18.22
C VAL A 240 -5.10 13.26 -18.02
N HIS A 241 -4.10 12.44 -17.66
CA HIS A 241 -2.73 12.91 -17.51
C HIS A 241 -1.97 12.72 -18.83
N ASP A 242 -1.66 13.83 -19.51
CA ASP A 242 -0.80 13.83 -20.71
C ASP A 242 0.64 13.42 -20.38
N GLU A 243 1.07 13.70 -19.14
CA GLU A 243 2.36 13.33 -18.59
C GLU A 243 2.19 12.87 -17.14
N PRO A 244 3.01 11.91 -16.65
CA PRO A 244 2.80 11.29 -15.35
C PRO A 244 3.39 12.14 -14.21
N TYR A 245 2.88 13.35 -14.04
CA TYR A 245 3.20 14.22 -12.90
C TYR A 245 1.95 14.52 -12.07
N VAL A 246 2.18 14.93 -10.81
CA VAL A 246 1.11 15.36 -9.89
C VAL A 246 1.55 16.61 -9.17
N THR A 247 0.75 17.67 -9.26
CA THR A 247 0.98 18.91 -8.51
C THR A 247 0.70 18.73 -7.01
N GLY A 248 1.20 19.66 -6.18
CA GLY A 248 0.92 19.65 -4.75
C GLY A 248 -0.58 19.76 -4.45
N ALA A 249 -1.29 20.61 -5.20
CA ALA A 249 -2.74 20.80 -5.12
C ALA A 249 -3.51 19.53 -5.50
N GLU A 250 -3.18 18.89 -6.62
CA GLU A 250 -3.85 17.64 -7.04
C GLU A 250 -3.59 16.51 -6.05
N ARG A 251 -2.34 16.32 -5.64
CA ARG A 251 -1.97 15.32 -4.64
C ARG A 251 -2.80 15.49 -3.37
N ALA A 252 -2.85 16.72 -2.87
CA ALA A 252 -3.50 16.99 -1.61
C ALA A 252 -5.03 16.95 -1.75
N GLY A 253 -5.60 17.56 -2.78
CA GLY A 253 -7.05 17.71 -2.97
C GLY A 253 -7.76 16.49 -3.54
N HIS A 254 -7.13 15.76 -4.46
CA HIS A 254 -7.70 14.52 -5.01
C HIS A 254 -7.37 13.32 -4.16
N PHE A 255 -6.08 13.07 -3.91
CA PHE A 255 -5.63 11.85 -3.22
C PHE A 255 -5.62 11.99 -1.69
N GLY A 256 -5.78 13.21 -1.16
CA GLY A 256 -5.70 13.45 0.29
C GLY A 256 -4.30 13.31 0.87
N LEU A 257 -3.25 13.30 0.04
CA LEU A 257 -1.89 12.98 0.47
C LEU A 257 -1.07 14.22 0.80
N GLY A 258 -0.47 14.21 2.00
CA GLY A 258 0.52 15.20 2.41
C GLY A 258 1.90 14.94 1.81
N ARG A 259 2.83 15.85 2.13
CA ARG A 259 4.22 15.79 1.66
C ARG A 259 4.92 14.49 2.07
N ASP A 260 4.72 14.00 3.28
CA ASP A 260 5.42 12.82 3.77
C ASP A 260 5.11 11.55 2.96
N ALA A 261 3.88 11.44 2.44
CA ALA A 261 3.51 10.36 1.53
C ALA A 261 4.07 10.60 0.12
N TYR A 262 4.10 11.84 -0.37
CA TYR A 262 4.71 12.15 -1.66
C TYR A 262 6.20 11.84 -1.71
N GLU A 263 6.93 12.19 -0.64
CA GLU A 263 8.38 12.03 -0.54
C GLU A 263 8.83 10.57 -0.55
N THR A 264 7.89 9.61 -0.44
CA THR A 264 8.20 8.19 -0.60
C THR A 264 8.52 7.80 -2.04
N HIS A 265 8.36 8.69 -3.02
CA HIS A 265 8.79 8.45 -4.40
C HIS A 265 10.27 8.06 -4.49
N ARG A 266 11.15 8.64 -3.65
CA ARG A 266 12.58 8.27 -3.60
C ARG A 266 12.80 6.81 -3.22
N GLN A 267 12.02 6.29 -2.27
CA GLN A 267 12.06 4.89 -1.89
C GLN A 267 11.53 4.01 -3.03
N LEU A 268 10.39 4.37 -3.61
CA LEU A 268 9.79 3.64 -4.73
C LEU A 268 10.73 3.59 -5.94
N GLU A 269 11.43 4.69 -6.22
CA GLU A 269 12.46 4.78 -7.26
C GLU A 269 13.68 3.90 -6.96
N ALA A 270 14.17 3.93 -5.72
CA ALA A 270 15.26 3.08 -5.27
C ALA A 270 14.89 1.59 -5.31
N PHE A 271 13.61 1.25 -5.08
CA PHE A 271 13.06 -0.09 -5.28
C PHE A 271 12.80 -0.43 -6.75
N GLY A 272 13.01 0.51 -7.68
CA GLY A 272 12.78 0.30 -9.11
C GLY A 272 11.31 0.07 -9.47
N LEU A 273 10.37 0.54 -8.65
CA LEU A 273 8.93 0.47 -8.96
C LEU A 273 8.46 1.63 -9.85
N ILE A 274 9.19 2.74 -9.79
CA ILE A 274 9.01 3.93 -10.61
C ILE A 274 10.36 4.47 -11.07
N ASP A 275 10.38 5.22 -12.16
CA ASP A 275 11.50 6.04 -12.60
C ASP A 275 11.10 7.51 -12.45
N VAL A 276 11.94 8.32 -11.78
CA VAL A 276 11.63 9.73 -11.50
C VAL A 276 12.52 10.62 -12.34
N GLU A 277 11.91 11.35 -13.28
CA GLU A 277 12.60 12.40 -14.00
C GLU A 277 12.54 13.68 -13.16
N ALA A 278 13.73 14.15 -12.76
CA ALA A 278 13.86 15.41 -12.07
C ALA A 278 13.37 16.56 -12.96
N ALA A 279 12.57 17.45 -12.37
CA ALA A 279 12.14 18.63 -13.08
C ALA A 279 13.34 19.51 -13.46
N ILE A 280 13.41 19.90 -14.74
CA ILE A 280 14.44 20.81 -15.24
C ILE A 280 14.39 22.11 -14.42
N GLY A 281 15.53 22.52 -13.86
CA GLY A 281 15.64 23.73 -13.05
C GLY A 281 15.31 23.57 -11.56
N ARG A 282 15.06 22.34 -11.08
CA ARG A 282 14.94 22.05 -9.63
C ARG A 282 16.26 21.56 -9.06
N TYR A 283 16.75 22.22 -8.01
CA TYR A 283 17.92 21.80 -7.24
C TYR A 283 17.62 20.58 -6.35
N ASP A 284 18.67 19.87 -5.92
CA ASP A 284 18.58 18.74 -4.97
C ASP A 284 17.97 19.13 -3.61
N ASP A 285 18.02 20.42 -3.24
CA ASP A 285 17.41 20.96 -2.02
C ASP A 285 15.88 21.22 -2.17
N GLY A 286 15.34 20.99 -3.37
CA GLY A 286 13.94 21.10 -3.72
C GLY A 286 13.47 22.49 -4.17
N LYS A 287 14.37 23.49 -4.22
CA LYS A 287 14.10 24.83 -4.76
C LYS A 287 14.22 24.86 -6.28
N TYR A 288 13.57 25.84 -6.92
CA TYR A 288 13.73 26.10 -8.35
C TYR A 288 14.66 27.27 -8.57
N ALA A 289 15.49 27.18 -9.61
CA ALA A 289 16.39 28.25 -10.04
C ALA A 289 15.61 29.55 -10.37
N ASP A 290 14.45 29.42 -11.02
CA ASP A 290 13.68 30.56 -11.58
C ASP A 290 12.25 30.69 -11.03
N TYR A 291 12.03 30.34 -9.76
CA TYR A 291 10.71 30.39 -9.12
C TYR A 291 10.10 31.80 -9.21
N GLY A 292 9.01 31.96 -9.97
CA GLY A 292 8.24 33.21 -10.08
C GLY A 292 8.42 34.02 -11.37
N THR A 293 9.15 33.51 -12.36
CA THR A 293 9.21 34.10 -13.72
C THR A 293 8.17 33.46 -14.67
N GLU A 294 7.75 34.15 -15.74
CA GLU A 294 6.82 33.59 -16.74
C GLU A 294 7.36 32.32 -17.42
N ALA A 295 8.69 32.18 -17.52
CA ALA A 295 9.37 30.98 -18.00
C ALA A 295 9.49 29.85 -16.95
N GLY A 296 9.24 30.16 -15.67
CA GLY A 296 9.53 29.32 -14.52
C GLY A 296 8.29 28.71 -13.87
N ARG A 297 7.37 28.11 -14.64
CA ARG A 297 6.37 27.21 -14.04
C ARG A 297 7.14 26.02 -13.44
N PRO A 298 7.11 25.80 -12.12
CA PRO A 298 7.81 24.67 -11.52
C PRO A 298 7.21 23.37 -12.06
N ILE A 299 7.92 22.71 -12.99
CA ILE A 299 7.53 21.43 -13.54
C ILE A 299 7.59 20.42 -12.40
N CYS A 300 6.53 19.66 -12.14
CA CYS A 300 6.62 18.64 -11.09
C CYS A 300 7.52 17.48 -11.56
N HIS A 301 8.07 16.70 -10.61
CA HIS A 301 8.72 15.44 -10.99
C HIS A 301 7.74 14.59 -11.79
N ARG A 302 8.21 14.06 -12.92
CA ARG A 302 7.48 13.04 -13.67
C ARG A 302 7.90 11.69 -13.10
N ALA A 303 6.95 10.80 -12.86
CA ALA A 303 7.22 9.47 -12.35
C ALA A 303 6.51 8.42 -13.19
N THR A 304 7.28 7.68 -13.97
CA THR A 304 6.77 6.56 -14.79
C THR A 304 6.83 5.26 -14.01
N LEU A 305 5.90 4.35 -14.25
CA LEU A 305 5.96 3.01 -13.67
C LEU A 305 7.03 2.19 -14.39
N THR A 306 7.79 1.40 -13.64
CA THR A 306 8.75 0.44 -14.21
C THR A 306 8.08 -0.95 -14.28
N PRO A 307 7.70 -1.46 -15.47
CA PRO A 307 6.95 -2.72 -15.58
C PRO A 307 7.70 -3.93 -15.01
N ASP A 308 9.02 -3.98 -15.21
CA ASP A 308 9.87 -5.08 -14.72
C ASP A 308 10.20 -4.98 -13.23
N GLY A 309 9.97 -3.82 -12.61
CA GLY A 309 10.24 -3.61 -11.19
C GLY A 309 9.38 -4.50 -10.32
N ILE A 310 8.08 -4.56 -10.64
CA ILE A 310 7.09 -5.25 -9.82
C ILE A 310 7.18 -6.78 -9.90
N THR A 311 7.75 -7.32 -10.98
CA THR A 311 7.85 -8.77 -11.21
C THR A 311 8.87 -9.46 -10.31
N ARG A 312 9.79 -8.68 -9.72
CA ARG A 312 10.82 -9.17 -8.80
C ARG A 312 10.24 -9.45 -7.42
N GLU A 313 10.83 -10.42 -6.73
CA GLU A 313 10.56 -10.67 -5.31
C GLU A 313 10.94 -9.45 -4.46
N ALA A 314 9.96 -8.84 -3.80
CA ALA A 314 10.13 -7.56 -3.10
C ALA A 314 11.26 -7.58 -2.07
N VAL A 315 11.47 -8.71 -1.39
CA VAL A 315 12.54 -8.86 -0.38
C VAL A 315 13.93 -8.72 -1.00
N THR A 316 14.13 -9.21 -2.22
CA THR A 316 15.42 -9.19 -2.92
C THR A 316 15.82 -7.78 -3.36
N VAL A 317 14.84 -6.88 -3.44
CA VAL A 317 15.03 -5.48 -3.83
C VAL A 317 15.08 -4.57 -2.61
N ILE A 318 14.13 -4.69 -1.68
CA ILE A 318 14.01 -3.79 -0.53
C ILE A 318 15.17 -3.99 0.44
N GLU A 319 15.61 -5.22 0.71
CA GLU A 319 16.66 -5.47 1.71
C GLU A 319 18.00 -4.81 1.33
N PRO A 320 18.56 -4.99 0.11
CA PRO A 320 19.78 -4.28 -0.29
C PRO A 320 19.65 -2.77 -0.23
N VAL A 321 18.51 -2.20 -0.66
CA VAL A 321 18.26 -0.75 -0.63
C VAL A 321 18.27 -0.22 0.81
N LEU A 322 17.60 -0.90 1.74
CA LEU A 322 17.58 -0.49 3.14
C LEU A 322 18.96 -0.59 3.79
N ARG A 323 19.74 -1.63 3.45
CA ARG A 323 21.14 -1.78 3.91
C ARG A 323 22.02 -0.64 3.38
N ALA A 324 21.92 -0.32 2.09
CA ALA A 324 22.66 0.78 1.48
C ALA A 324 22.31 2.13 2.12
N PHE A 325 21.03 2.39 2.37
CA PHE A 325 20.60 3.60 3.07
C PHE A 325 21.12 3.64 4.51
N ALA A 326 21.07 2.53 5.25
CA ALA A 326 21.59 2.47 6.61
C ALA A 326 23.10 2.75 6.67
N ALA A 327 23.86 2.32 5.64
CA ALA A 327 25.30 2.54 5.54
C ALA A 327 25.68 3.95 5.04
N HIS A 328 24.95 4.49 4.07
CA HIS A 328 25.37 5.69 3.32
C HIS A 328 24.41 6.89 3.44
N GLY A 329 23.23 6.71 4.05
CA GLY A 329 22.25 7.78 4.27
C GLY A 329 21.51 8.28 3.02
N ALA A 330 21.69 7.63 1.87
CA ALA A 330 21.10 8.02 0.59
C ALA A 330 20.25 6.89 0.01
N TRP A 331 19.11 7.25 -0.58
CA TRP A 331 18.31 6.33 -1.39
C TRP A 331 18.97 6.20 -2.75
N ALA A 332 19.35 4.99 -3.14
CA ALA A 332 19.95 4.71 -4.42
C ALA A 332 19.43 3.39 -4.96
N ARG A 333 19.14 3.35 -6.26
CA ARG A 333 18.83 2.12 -6.96
C ARG A 333 20.09 1.25 -7.04
N PRO A 334 20.05 -0.02 -6.58
CA PRO A 334 21.16 -0.95 -6.68
C PRO A 334 21.66 -1.09 -8.12
N LEU A 335 22.96 -1.33 -8.29
CA LEU A 335 23.58 -1.42 -9.62
C LEU A 335 22.94 -2.52 -10.51
N ASN A 336 22.49 -3.63 -9.90
CA ASN A 336 21.77 -4.72 -10.58
C ASN A 336 20.29 -4.39 -10.93
N LEU A 337 19.81 -3.21 -10.52
CA LEU A 337 18.50 -2.66 -10.86
C LEU A 337 18.61 -1.51 -11.88
N ARG A 338 19.82 -1.02 -12.18
CA ARG A 338 20.02 -0.09 -13.29
C ARG A 338 19.90 -0.89 -14.58
N THR A 339 18.81 -0.70 -15.31
CA THR A 339 18.72 -1.16 -16.69
C THR A 339 19.90 -0.61 -17.47
N ALA A 340 20.54 -1.46 -18.29
CA ALA A 340 21.47 -1.01 -19.31
C ALA A 340 20.64 -0.25 -20.36
N GLY A 341 20.44 1.04 -20.14
CA GLY A 341 19.61 1.89 -20.99
C GLY A 341 19.97 3.34 -20.73
N GLY A 342 21.01 3.80 -21.41
CA GLY A 342 21.54 5.15 -21.27
C GLY A 342 22.82 5.29 -22.07
N SER A 343 22.71 5.08 -23.38
CA SER A 343 23.60 5.64 -24.40
C SER A 343 22.87 6.78 -25.07
#